data_AF-A0A7C7FSG5-F1
#
_entry.id   AF-A0A7C7FSG5-F1
#
_cell.length_a   1.000
_cell.length_b   1.000
_cell.length_c   1.000
_cell.angle_alpha   90.00
_cell.angle_beta   90.00
_cell.angle_gamma   90.00
#
_symmetry.space_group_name_H-M   'P 1'
#
loop_
_entity.id
_entity.type
_entity.pdbx_description
1 polymer ?
#
loop_
_entity_poly.entity_id
_entity_poly.type
_entity_poly.pdbx_seq_one_letter_code
_entity_poly.pdbx_strand_id
1 'polypeptide(L)'
;LMLVTAQRKQEVTNAKWNEFDLKSNWWTIPSERSKNRRPHRVPLTSMAKELLTSLSDEAKKTATSSPYLFPSPRTTSSITGQSIDHALRNNTDCFSFPTFTPHDLRRTASSKMTESGITSNDVSKVLNHSENTTINRHYDHYSYDKEKRVTLLKWEQKLKSLLA
;
A
#
# COMPACT_ATOMS: atom_id res chain seq x y z
N LEU A 1 -1.34 1.66 -6.57
CA LEU A 1 -1.03 1.99 -5.16
C LEU A 1 -0.49 0.79 -4.37
N MET A 2 -1.17 -0.37 -4.35
CA MET A 2 -0.72 -1.57 -3.60
C MET A 2 0.74 -1.99 -3.89
N LEU A 3 1.14 -2.01 -5.16
CA LEU A 3 2.51 -2.36 -5.56
C LEU A 3 3.55 -1.35 -5.03
N VAL A 4 3.25 -0.06 -5.16
CA VAL A 4 4.18 1.04 -4.83
C VAL A 4 4.38 1.17 -3.31
N THR A 5 3.32 0.97 -2.53
CA THR A 5 3.39 1.06 -1.06
C THR A 5 3.59 -0.28 -0.38
N ALA A 6 3.49 -1.39 -1.12
CA ALA A 6 3.49 -2.76 -0.63
C ALA A 6 2.40 -3.07 0.42
N GLN A 7 1.36 -2.26 0.57
CA GLN A 7 0.33 -2.46 1.61
C GLN A 7 -0.74 -3.48 1.21
N ARG A 8 -1.45 -4.02 2.22
CA ARG A 8 -2.45 -5.08 1.99
C ARG A 8 -3.66 -4.53 1.24
N LYS A 9 -4.32 -5.40 0.49
CA LYS A 9 -5.54 -5.09 -0.26
C LYS A 9 -6.57 -4.35 0.60
N GLN A 10 -6.90 -4.90 1.77
CA GLN A 10 -7.90 -4.30 2.66
C GLN A 10 -7.45 -2.97 3.28
N GLU A 11 -6.15 -2.76 3.49
CA GLU A 11 -5.64 -1.48 3.99
C GLU A 11 -5.82 -0.39 2.92
N VAL A 12 -5.54 -0.72 1.65
CA VAL A 12 -5.68 0.19 0.51
C VAL A 12 -7.14 0.45 0.15
N THR A 13 -8.01 -0.57 0.06
CA THR A 13 -9.42 -0.39 -0.32
C THR A 13 -10.19 0.46 0.68
N ASN A 14 -9.85 0.33 1.96
CA ASN A 14 -10.52 1.05 3.05
C ASN A 14 -9.82 2.35 3.45
N ALA A 15 -8.78 2.76 2.71
CA ALA A 15 -8.05 3.99 3.00
C ALA A 15 -8.96 5.21 2.86
N LYS A 16 -8.79 6.17 3.77
CA LYS A 16 -9.50 7.45 3.74
C LYS A 16 -8.57 8.59 3.38
N TRP A 17 -9.10 9.63 2.75
CA TRP A 17 -8.31 10.79 2.32
C TRP A 17 -7.57 11.47 3.48
N ASN A 18 -8.18 11.53 4.66
CA ASN A 18 -7.60 12.17 5.84
C ASN A 18 -6.43 11.40 6.48
N GLU A 19 -6.11 10.20 5.99
CA GLU A 19 -4.95 9.43 6.47
C GLU A 19 -3.65 9.76 5.75
N PHE A 20 -3.75 10.49 4.64
CA PHE A 20 -2.63 10.89 3.80
C PHE A 20 -2.20 12.31 4.14
N ASP A 21 -1.12 12.45 4.89
CA ASP A 21 -0.41 13.71 5.05
C ASP A 21 0.61 13.86 3.91
N LEU A 22 0.18 14.50 2.82
CA LEU A 22 1.00 14.73 1.64
C LEU A 22 2.13 15.75 1.90
N LYS A 23 2.00 16.62 2.91
CA LYS A 23 3.04 17.60 3.27
C LYS A 23 4.20 16.88 3.95
N SER A 24 3.88 16.03 4.92
CA SER A 24 4.87 15.27 5.68
C SER A 24 5.27 13.95 4.99
N ASN A 25 4.65 13.62 3.85
CA ASN A 25 4.86 12.41 3.06
C ASN A 25 4.57 11.11 3.84
N TRP A 26 3.43 11.06 4.51
CA TRP A 26 2.99 9.90 5.29
C TRP A 26 1.58 9.48 4.95
N TRP A 27 1.38 8.16 4.87
CA TRP A 27 0.08 7.53 5.02
C TRP A 27 0.05 6.80 6.36
N THR A 28 -0.88 7.16 7.23
CA THR A 28 -1.03 6.53 8.54
C THR A 28 -2.26 5.62 8.56
N ILE A 29 -2.04 4.31 8.53
CA ILE A 29 -3.09 3.31 8.66
C ILE A 29 -3.43 3.18 10.16
N PRO A 30 -4.69 3.42 10.55
CA PRO A 30 -5.08 3.41 11.96
C PRO A 30 -5.12 1.97 12.52
N SER A 31 -5.00 1.84 13.85
CA SER A 31 -4.93 0.56 14.57
C SER A 31 -6.09 -0.38 14.24
N GLU A 32 -7.28 0.18 14.07
CA GLU A 32 -8.52 -0.56 13.86
C GLU A 32 -8.53 -1.30 12.52
N ARG A 33 -7.69 -0.85 11.56
CA ARG A 33 -7.55 -1.49 10.25
C ARG A 33 -6.19 -2.16 10.02
N SER A 34 -5.25 -1.96 10.93
CA SER A 34 -3.95 -2.62 10.90
C SER A 34 -4.09 -4.07 11.40
N LYS A 35 -3.54 -5.03 10.65
CA LYS A 35 -3.55 -6.46 11.06
C LYS A 35 -2.98 -6.70 12.46
N ASN A 36 -2.02 -5.87 12.87
CA ASN A 36 -1.31 -6.01 14.14
C ASN A 36 -1.93 -5.17 15.26
N ARG A 37 -3.09 -4.51 15.02
CA ARG A 37 -3.79 -3.63 15.97
C ARG A 37 -2.93 -2.47 16.51
N ARG A 38 -1.90 -2.07 15.76
CA ARG A 38 -1.05 -0.91 16.02
C ARG A 38 -1.10 0.02 14.81
N PRO A 39 -1.11 1.36 14.99
CA PRO A 39 -1.02 2.28 13.87
C PRO A 39 0.23 1.99 13.02
N HIS A 40 0.08 2.01 11.70
CA HIS A 40 1.18 1.74 10.77
C HIS A 40 1.41 2.94 9.87
N ARG A 41 2.62 3.51 9.94
CA ARG A 41 3.02 4.64 9.11
C ARG A 41 3.78 4.15 7.89
N VAL A 42 3.30 4.54 6.72
CA VAL A 42 3.85 4.20 5.41
C VAL A 42 4.39 5.49 4.76
N PRO A 43 5.70 5.58 4.49
CA PRO A 43 6.26 6.72 3.76
C PRO A 43 5.67 6.81 2.34
N LEU A 44 5.35 8.03 1.90
CA LEU A 44 4.87 8.29 0.55
C LEU A 44 6.01 8.77 -0.35
N THR A 45 6.35 8.00 -1.37
CA THR A 45 7.34 8.37 -2.38
C THR A 45 6.72 9.29 -3.45
N SER A 46 7.50 9.77 -4.44
CA SER A 46 6.95 10.63 -5.50
C SER A 46 5.87 9.90 -6.30
N MET A 47 6.15 8.67 -6.71
CA MET A 47 5.26 7.79 -7.45
C MET A 47 3.97 7.48 -6.68
N ALA A 48 4.05 7.27 -5.36
CA ALA A 48 2.86 7.08 -4.54
C ALA A 48 1.98 8.34 -4.53
N LYS A 49 2.60 9.52 -4.42
CA LYS A 49 1.89 10.81 -4.44
C LYS A 49 1.29 11.11 -5.80
N GLU A 50 2.00 10.83 -6.89
CA GLU A 50 1.49 10.98 -8.26
C GLU A 50 0.21 10.16 -8.45
N LEU A 51 0.21 8.90 -8.01
CA LEU A 51 -1.00 8.07 -8.04
C LEU A 51 -2.14 8.63 -7.18
N LEU A 52 -1.84 9.15 -5.99
CA LEU A 52 -2.86 9.76 -5.12
C LEU A 52 -3.44 11.04 -5.72
N THR A 53 -2.63 11.86 -6.39
CA THR A 53 -3.08 13.04 -7.13
C THR A 53 -4.01 12.65 -8.26
N SER A 54 -3.63 11.67 -9.09
CA SER A 54 -4.50 11.19 -10.18
C SER A 54 -5.84 10.65 -9.66
N LEU A 55 -5.83 9.92 -8.53
CA LEU A 55 -7.05 9.43 -7.89
C LEU A 55 -7.92 10.59 -7.34
N SER A 56 -7.28 11.63 -6.79
CA SER A 56 -7.98 12.82 -6.27
C SER A 56 -8.67 13.57 -7.40
N ASP A 57 -7.99 13.74 -8.53
CA ASP A 57 -8.56 14.43 -9.69
C ASP A 57 -9.71 13.65 -10.32
N GLU A 58 -9.62 12.33 -10.38
CA GLU A 58 -10.74 11.49 -10.83
C GLU A 58 -11.94 11.55 -9.88
N ALA A 59 -11.69 11.53 -8.56
CA ALA A 59 -12.75 11.68 -7.57
C ALA A 59 -13.49 13.03 -7.71
N LYS A 60 -12.77 14.12 -7.98
CA LYS A 60 -13.37 15.45 -8.22
C LYS A 60 -14.28 15.47 -9.45
N LYS A 61 -13.91 14.79 -10.55
CA LYS A 61 -14.74 14.72 -11.77
C LYS A 61 -16.08 14.05 -11.52
N THR A 62 -16.11 13.05 -10.65
CA THR A 62 -17.35 12.34 -10.28
C THR A 62 -18.20 13.07 -9.23
N ALA A 63 -17.74 14.23 -8.74
CA ALA A 63 -18.36 15.02 -7.66
C ALA A 63 -18.69 14.19 -6.39
N THR A 64 -17.93 13.13 -6.14
CA THR A 64 -18.18 12.22 -5.01
C THR A 64 -17.59 12.80 -3.72
N SER A 65 -18.43 13.15 -2.74
CA SER A 65 -18.02 13.66 -1.42
C SER A 65 -17.56 12.58 -0.43
N SER A 66 -17.10 11.43 -0.92
CA SER A 66 -16.77 10.28 -0.06
C SER A 66 -15.47 10.50 0.71
N PRO A 67 -15.41 10.11 1.99
CA PRO A 67 -14.16 10.12 2.75
C PRO A 67 -13.16 9.04 2.27
N TYR A 68 -13.62 8.05 1.50
CA TYR A 68 -12.79 6.93 1.06
C TYR A 68 -12.01 7.25 -0.21
N LEU A 69 -10.78 6.75 -0.27
CA LEU A 69 -9.93 6.80 -1.47
C LEU A 69 -10.56 6.04 -2.64
N PHE A 70 -11.21 4.91 -2.34
CA PHE A 70 -11.94 4.08 -3.31
C PHE A 70 -13.39 3.90 -2.85
N PRO A 71 -14.30 4.85 -3.15
CA PRO A 71 -15.69 4.76 -2.76
C PRO A 71 -16.42 3.64 -3.52
N SER A 72 -17.36 2.98 -2.84
CA SER A 72 -18.29 2.07 -3.50
C SER A 72 -19.31 2.87 -4.33
N PRO A 73 -19.59 2.48 -5.58
CA PRO A 73 -20.62 3.12 -6.39
C PRO A 73 -22.05 2.79 -5.92
N ARG A 74 -22.20 1.82 -5.00
CA ARG A 74 -23.52 1.31 -4.55
C ARG A 74 -23.87 1.69 -3.11
N THR A 75 -22.89 2.14 -2.32
CA THR A 75 -23.05 2.35 -0.87
C THR A 75 -22.20 3.53 -0.43
N THR A 76 -22.45 4.07 0.76
CA THR A 76 -21.62 5.12 1.38
C THR A 76 -20.27 4.64 1.95
N SER A 77 -19.94 3.37 1.76
CA SER A 77 -18.69 2.74 2.21
C SER A 77 -17.62 2.66 1.11
N SER A 78 -16.43 2.18 1.44
CA SER A 78 -15.38 1.81 0.46
C SER A 78 -15.79 0.61 -0.39
N ILE A 79 -15.12 0.43 -1.54
CA ILE A 79 -15.13 -0.85 -2.26
C ILE A 79 -14.58 -1.97 -1.37
N THR A 80 -15.01 -3.20 -1.62
CA THR A 80 -14.49 -4.36 -0.90
C THR A 80 -13.23 -4.90 -1.56
N GLY A 81 -12.49 -5.74 -0.82
CA GLY A 81 -11.38 -6.48 -1.41
C GLY A 81 -11.81 -7.40 -2.56
N GLN A 82 -13.03 -7.95 -2.52
CA GLN A 82 -13.56 -8.76 -3.62
C GLN A 82 -13.83 -7.93 -4.87
N SER A 83 -14.15 -6.64 -4.74
CA SER A 83 -14.34 -5.74 -5.89
C SER A 83 -13.07 -5.67 -6.74
N ILE A 84 -11.89 -5.61 -6.11
CA ILE A 84 -10.60 -5.62 -6.84
C ILE A 84 -10.37 -7.01 -7.47
N ASP A 85 -10.64 -8.10 -6.76
CA ASP A 85 -10.45 -9.44 -7.32
C ASP A 85 -11.34 -9.66 -8.56
N HIS A 86 -12.58 -9.18 -8.52
CA HIS A 86 -13.51 -9.24 -9.64
C HIS A 86 -13.11 -8.32 -10.78
N ALA A 87 -12.71 -7.08 -10.49
CA ALA A 87 -12.18 -6.17 -11.50
C ALA A 87 -10.99 -6.78 -12.23
N LEU A 88 -10.09 -7.45 -11.50
CA LEU A 88 -8.94 -8.10 -12.11
C LEU A 88 -9.32 -9.30 -12.99
N ARG A 89 -10.22 -10.17 -12.50
CA ARG A 89 -10.72 -11.31 -13.28
C ARG A 89 -11.44 -10.90 -14.56
N ASN A 90 -12.13 -9.75 -14.54
CA ASN A 90 -12.86 -9.26 -15.71
C ASN A 90 -11.96 -8.52 -16.72
N ASN A 91 -10.70 -8.29 -16.38
CA ASN A 91 -9.72 -7.61 -17.22
C ASN A 91 -8.49 -8.50 -17.46
N THR A 92 -8.63 -9.83 -17.40
CA THR A 92 -7.52 -10.77 -17.63
C THR A 92 -6.88 -10.58 -18.99
N ASP A 93 -7.68 -10.22 -20.00
CA ASP A 93 -7.21 -10.01 -21.38
C ASP A 93 -6.28 -8.79 -21.51
N CYS A 94 -6.28 -7.89 -20.51
CA CYS A 94 -5.33 -6.79 -20.42
C CYS A 94 -3.94 -7.23 -19.91
N PHE A 95 -3.79 -8.49 -19.50
CA PHE A 95 -2.59 -9.01 -18.88
C PHE A 95 -2.13 -10.31 -19.57
N SER A 96 -0.85 -10.40 -19.94
CA SER A 96 -0.27 -11.61 -20.53
C SER A 96 0.08 -12.70 -19.50
N PHE A 97 -0.62 -12.76 -18.36
CA PHE A 97 -0.31 -13.67 -17.25
C PHE A 97 -1.47 -14.65 -16.99
N PRO A 98 -1.21 -15.97 -16.86
CA PRO A 98 -2.26 -16.98 -16.76
C PRO A 98 -3.04 -16.94 -15.44
N THR A 99 -2.41 -16.54 -14.33
CA THR A 99 -3.05 -16.40 -13.02
C THR A 99 -2.42 -15.26 -12.25
N PHE A 100 -3.21 -14.23 -11.93
CA PHE A 100 -2.76 -13.07 -11.17
C PHE A 100 -3.87 -12.63 -10.20
N THR A 101 -3.49 -12.34 -8.97
CA THR A 101 -4.37 -11.83 -7.92
C THR A 101 -3.81 -10.53 -7.36
N PRO A 102 -4.64 -9.69 -6.72
CA PRO A 102 -4.13 -8.47 -6.10
C PRO A 102 -3.10 -8.74 -4.98
N HIS A 103 -3.12 -9.94 -4.37
CA HIS A 103 -2.12 -10.31 -3.38
C HIS A 103 -0.71 -10.46 -3.99
N ASP A 104 -0.63 -10.84 -5.26
CA ASP A 104 0.64 -11.02 -5.95
C ASP A 104 1.39 -9.70 -6.10
N LEU A 105 0.70 -8.56 -6.20
CA LEU A 105 1.36 -7.23 -6.19
C LEU A 105 2.22 -7.04 -4.95
N ARG A 106 1.72 -7.44 -3.78
CA ARG A 106 2.44 -7.31 -2.51
C ARG A 106 3.57 -8.33 -2.40
N ARG A 107 3.37 -9.57 -2.87
CA ARG A 107 4.42 -10.60 -2.93
C ARG A 107 5.56 -10.17 -3.85
N THR A 108 5.22 -9.65 -5.03
CA THR A 108 6.17 -9.11 -5.99
C THR A 108 6.96 -7.95 -5.39
N ALA A 109 6.31 -6.98 -4.75
CA ALA A 109 7.01 -5.88 -4.06
C ALA A 109 8.00 -6.42 -3.01
N SER A 110 7.56 -7.33 -2.15
CA SER A 110 8.42 -7.95 -1.12
C SER A 110 9.63 -8.65 -1.74
N SER A 111 9.41 -9.53 -2.71
CA SER A 111 10.46 -10.32 -3.34
C SER A 111 11.45 -9.44 -4.09
N LYS A 112 10.96 -8.47 -4.86
CA LYS A 112 11.80 -7.58 -5.67
C LYS A 112 12.58 -6.56 -4.83
N MET A 113 12.02 -6.12 -3.70
CA MET A 113 12.78 -5.32 -2.74
C MET A 113 13.98 -6.11 -2.18
N THR A 114 13.77 -7.35 -1.76
CA THR A 114 14.86 -8.21 -1.25
C THR A 114 15.89 -8.56 -2.33
N GLU A 115 15.43 -8.88 -3.55
CA GLU A 115 16.31 -9.12 -4.72
C GLU A 115 17.18 -7.89 -5.03
N SER A 116 16.68 -6.69 -4.75
CA SER A 116 17.42 -5.43 -4.94
C SER A 116 18.37 -5.10 -3.78
N GLY A 117 18.66 -6.05 -2.89
CA GLY A 117 19.60 -5.90 -1.79
C GLY A 117 19.05 -5.19 -0.55
N ILE A 118 17.72 -5.02 -0.44
CA ILE A 118 17.10 -4.50 0.78
C ILE A 118 16.95 -5.64 1.78
N THR A 119 17.34 -5.39 3.04
CA THR A 119 17.29 -6.43 4.07
C THR A 119 15.86 -6.92 4.29
N SER A 120 15.69 -8.23 4.55
CA SER A 120 14.39 -8.80 4.88
C SER A 120 13.76 -8.15 6.13
N ASN A 121 14.60 -7.66 7.05
CA ASN A 121 14.14 -6.89 8.21
C ASN A 121 13.47 -5.58 7.78
N ASP A 122 14.11 -4.76 6.96
CA ASP A 122 13.54 -3.46 6.57
C ASP A 122 12.28 -3.63 5.72
N VAL A 123 12.28 -4.63 4.83
CA VAL A 123 11.09 -5.03 4.05
C VAL A 123 9.96 -5.46 4.98
N SER A 124 10.26 -6.26 6.02
CA SER A 124 9.29 -6.68 7.04
C SER A 124 8.64 -5.49 7.76
N LYS A 125 9.42 -4.45 8.11
CA LYS A 125 8.89 -3.24 8.75
C LYS A 125 7.98 -2.43 7.82
N VAL A 126 8.30 -2.33 6.51
CA VAL A 126 7.39 -1.72 5.51
C VAL A 126 6.08 -2.49 5.38
N LEU A 127 6.19 -3.81 5.35
CA LEU A 127 5.06 -4.73 5.24
C LEU A 127 4.23 -4.82 6.53
N ASN A 128 4.67 -4.25 7.64
CA ASN A 128 4.03 -4.40 8.95
C ASN A 128 3.80 -5.90 9.27
N HIS A 129 4.87 -6.69 9.14
CA HIS A 129 4.88 -8.07 9.61
C HIS A 129 5.16 -8.08 11.12
N SER A 130 4.39 -8.88 11.86
CA SER A 130 4.69 -9.12 13.26
C SER A 130 5.87 -10.09 13.37
N GLU A 131 6.90 -9.75 14.14
CA GLU A 131 7.93 -10.72 14.49
C GLU A 131 7.33 -11.78 15.41
N ASN A 132 7.56 -13.06 15.08
CA ASN A 132 6.89 -14.21 15.70
C ASN A 132 7.43 -14.59 17.08
N THR A 133 8.42 -13.89 17.61
CA THR A 133 8.95 -14.13 18.97
C THR A 133 8.25 -13.23 19.97
N THR A 134 7.61 -13.84 20.97
CA THR A 134 6.90 -13.18 22.09
C THR A 134 7.74 -12.12 22.79
N ILE A 135 9.07 -12.27 22.77
CA ILE A 135 10.04 -11.38 23.41
C ILE A 135 10.15 -10.03 22.65
N ASN A 136 10.44 -10.02 21.35
CA ASN A 136 10.64 -8.76 20.59
C ASN A 136 9.40 -7.86 20.55
N ARG A 137 8.19 -8.43 20.60
CA ARG A 137 6.93 -7.66 20.54
C ARG A 137 6.78 -6.65 21.70
N HIS A 138 7.40 -6.93 22.85
CA HIS A 138 7.35 -6.09 24.05
C HIS A 138 8.48 -5.06 24.13
N TYR A 139 9.59 -5.25 23.43
CA TYR A 139 10.78 -4.39 23.56
C TYR A 139 11.05 -3.49 22.36
N ASP A 140 10.58 -3.85 21.17
CA ASP A 140 10.80 -3.07 19.95
C ASP A 140 9.73 -1.97 19.79
N HIS A 141 9.97 -0.82 20.44
CA HIS A 141 9.19 0.40 20.29
C HIS A 141 9.69 1.30 19.15
N TYR A 142 10.75 0.91 18.44
CA TYR A 142 11.31 1.71 17.39
C TYR A 142 10.37 1.73 16.17
N SER A 143 10.09 2.91 15.61
CA SER A 143 9.12 3.03 14.51
C SER A 143 9.66 2.57 13.15
N TYR A 144 10.98 2.44 13.04
CA TYR A 144 11.71 2.20 11.77
C TYR A 144 11.34 3.18 10.66
N ASP A 145 10.91 4.40 10.99
CA ASP A 145 10.42 5.36 10.01
C ASP A 145 11.51 5.79 9.01
N LYS A 146 12.78 5.82 9.44
CA LYS A 146 13.92 6.14 8.56
C LYS A 146 14.18 5.01 7.58
N GLU A 147 14.22 3.77 8.07
CA GLU A 147 14.49 2.55 7.33
C GLU A 147 13.37 2.26 6.32
N LYS A 148 12.11 2.41 6.74
CA LYS A 148 10.95 2.31 5.84
C LYS A 148 11.04 3.32 4.71
N ARG A 149 11.46 4.57 4.99
CA ARG A 149 11.60 5.60 3.95
C ARG A 149 12.69 5.25 2.96
N VAL A 150 13.88 4.87 3.45
CA VAL A 150 14.99 4.43 2.57
C VAL A 150 14.56 3.22 1.72
N THR A 151 13.86 2.27 2.32
CA THR A 151 13.35 1.07 1.64
C THR A 151 12.40 1.43 0.50
N LEU A 152 11.36 2.23 0.77
CA LEU A 152 10.39 2.59 -0.27
C LEU A 152 11.00 3.50 -1.35
N LEU A 153 12.00 4.33 -1.03
CA LEU A 153 12.73 5.10 -2.04
C LEU A 153 13.55 4.20 -2.97
N LYS A 154 14.28 3.21 -2.42
CA LYS A 154 14.98 2.20 -3.25
C LYS A 154 14.01 1.38 -4.09
N TRP A 155 12.85 1.03 -3.52
CA TRP A 155 11.80 0.33 -4.25
C TRP A 155 11.25 1.18 -5.41
N GLU A 156 10.99 2.46 -5.18
CA GLU A 156 10.58 3.38 -6.24
C GLU A 156 11.63 3.48 -7.35
N GLN A 157 12.92 3.58 -7.02
CA GLN A 157 13.99 3.59 -8.01
C GLN A 157 13.98 2.33 -8.87
N LYS A 158 13.78 1.16 -8.26
CA LYS A 158 13.63 -0.11 -8.99
C LYS A 158 12.40 -0.13 -9.90
N LEU A 159 11.26 0.39 -9.43
CA LEU A 159 10.06 0.51 -10.27
C LEU A 159 10.29 1.44 -11.45
N LYS A 160 10.90 2.61 -11.23
CA LYS A 160 11.24 3.57 -12.28
C LYS A 160 12.18 2.96 -13.33
N SER A 161 13.15 2.15 -12.92
CA SER A 161 14.06 1.47 -13.87
C SER A 161 13.38 0.39 -14.72
N LEU A 162 12.19 -0.08 -14.34
CA LEU A 162 11.41 -1.05 -15.12
C LEU A 162 10.42 -0.38 -16.09
N LEU A 163 10.19 0.93 -15.94
CA LEU A 163 9.32 1.74 -16.79
C LEU A 163 10.09 2.54 -17.85
N ALA A 164 11.41 2.61 -17.72
CA ALA A 164 12.33 3.21 -18.69
C ALA A 164 12.70 2.19 -19.78
#